data_AF-A0A1Y1RAZ3-F1
#
_entry.id   AF-A0A1Y1RAZ3-F1
#
_cell.length_a   1.000
_cell.length_b   1.000
_cell.length_c   1.000
_cell.angle_alpha   90.00
_cell.angle_beta   90.00
_cell.angle_gamma   90.00
#
_symmetry.space_group_name_H-M   'P 1'
#
loop_
_entity.id
_entity.type
_entity.pdbx_description
1 polymer ?
#
loop_
_entity_poly.entity_id
_entity_poly.type
_entity_poly.pdbx_seq_one_letter_code
_entity_poly.pdbx_strand_id
1 'polypeptide(L)'
;MESKDLFNILHNAVEAQYFGKKISQKEMAKKLGVSMRTYQDWRLGNSKPQAVPAIFKMLGELDEEDMIRVIKKISKGLCVDKADKDGKRSSG
;
A
#
# COMPACT_ATOMS: atom_id res chain seq x y z
N MET A 1 10.36 -15.76 2.60
CA MET A 1 8.98 -15.21 2.53
C MET A 1 8.80 -14.58 1.16
N GLU A 2 7.78 -14.99 0.40
CA GLU A 2 7.50 -14.42 -0.93
C GLU A 2 6.74 -13.09 -0.81
N SER A 3 6.78 -12.25 -1.85
CA SER A 3 6.07 -10.96 -1.85
C SER A 3 4.55 -11.11 -1.66
N LYS A 4 3.95 -12.21 -2.11
CA LYS A 4 2.53 -12.52 -1.88
C LYS A 4 2.23 -12.77 -0.40
N ASP A 5 3.15 -13.40 0.32
CA ASP A 5 2.97 -13.74 1.73
C ASP A 5 2.98 -12.44 2.55
N LEU A 6 3.94 -11.57 2.27
CA LEU A 6 4.02 -10.23 2.85
C LEU A 6 2.75 -9.42 2.56
N PHE A 7 2.28 -9.43 1.31
CA PHE A 7 1.07 -8.70 0.92
C PHE A 7 -0.18 -9.22 1.66
N ASN A 8 -0.29 -10.54 1.86
CA ASN A 8 -1.38 -11.14 2.62
C ASN A 8 -1.30 -10.84 4.13
N ILE A 9 -0.10 -10.83 4.72
CA ILE A 9 0.12 -10.40 6.11
C ILE A 9 -0.36 -8.95 6.31
N LEU A 10 0.05 -8.05 5.42
CA LEU A 10 -0.35 -6.65 5.47
C LEU A 10 -1.86 -6.47 5.29
N HIS A 11 -2.47 -7.20 4.35
CA HIS A 11 -3.93 -7.20 4.18
C HIS A 11 -4.65 -7.59 5.47
N ASN A 12 -4.24 -8.70 6.09
CA ASN A 12 -4.85 -9.20 7.31
C ASN A 12 -4.65 -8.24 8.49
N ALA A 13 -3.47 -7.63 8.62
CA ALA A 13 -3.19 -6.64 9.66
C ALA A 13 -4.09 -5.41 9.52
N VAL A 14 -4.30 -4.91 8.29
CA VAL A 14 -5.21 -3.80 8.05
C VAL A 14 -6.67 -4.21 8.29
N GLU A 15 -7.09 -5.42 7.91
CA GLU A 15 -8.43 -5.93 8.20
C GLU A 15 -8.69 -6.06 9.71
N ALA A 16 -7.70 -6.50 10.49
CA ALA A 16 -7.82 -6.62 11.95
C ALA A 16 -8.09 -5.26 12.63
N GLN A 17 -7.56 -4.16 12.07
CA GLN A 17 -7.80 -2.79 12.55
C GLN A 17 -9.21 -2.28 12.24
N TYR A 18 -9.98 -2.96 11.38
CA TYR A 18 -11.36 -2.60 11.03
C TYR A 18 -12.41 -3.12 12.04
N PHE A 19 -12.03 -3.27 13.32
CA PHE A 19 -12.89 -3.79 14.40
C PHE A 19 -13.53 -5.14 14.05
N GLY A 20 -12.80 -6.01 13.33
CA GLY A 20 -13.29 -7.31 12.88
C GLY A 20 -14.29 -7.26 11.71
N LYS A 21 -14.58 -6.08 11.13
CA LYS A 21 -15.35 -5.99 9.89
C LYS A 21 -14.44 -6.33 8.71
N LYS A 22 -14.85 -7.32 7.90
CA LYS A 22 -14.18 -7.62 6.63
C LYS A 22 -14.10 -6.38 5.77
N ILE A 23 -12.91 -6.07 5.28
CA ILE A 23 -12.72 -5.04 4.28
C ILE A 23 -12.65 -5.68 2.91
N SER A 24 -13.43 -5.19 1.96
CA SER A 24 -13.40 -5.77 0.62
C SER A 24 -12.04 -5.50 -0.04
N GLN A 25 -11.57 -6.45 -0.84
CA GLN A 25 -10.39 -6.23 -1.69
C GLN A 25 -10.56 -5.00 -2.59
N LYS A 26 -11.80 -4.67 -2.98
CA LYS A 26 -12.14 -3.47 -3.77
C LYS A 26 -11.84 -2.18 -3.00
N GLU A 27 -12.22 -2.11 -1.74
CA GLU A 27 -11.93 -0.95 -0.88
C GLU A 27 -10.43 -0.82 -0.61
N MET A 28 -9.72 -1.93 -0.39
CA MET A 28 -8.27 -1.94 -0.22
C MET A 28 -7.56 -1.46 -1.49
N ALA A 29 -7.97 -1.94 -2.67
CA ALA A 29 -7.45 -1.50 -3.95
C ALA A 29 -7.66 0.01 -4.15
N LYS A 30 -8.86 0.51 -3.82
CA LYS A 30 -9.19 1.94 -3.85
C LYS A 30 -8.28 2.76 -2.93
N LYS A 31 -8.04 2.31 -1.69
CA LYS A 31 -7.13 2.98 -0.75
C LYS A 31 -5.69 3.06 -1.26
N LEU A 32 -5.23 2.00 -1.92
CA LEU A 32 -3.89 1.94 -2.51
C LEU A 32 -3.79 2.67 -3.86
N GLY A 33 -4.91 3.11 -4.44
CA GLY A 33 -4.92 3.77 -5.74
C GLY A 33 -4.59 2.84 -6.91
N VAL A 34 -4.86 1.54 -6.76
CA VAL A 34 -4.61 0.51 -7.79
C VAL A 34 -5.92 -0.11 -8.26
N SER A 35 -5.89 -0.75 -9.44
CA SER A 35 -7.04 -1.49 -9.93
C SER A 35 -7.33 -2.71 -9.04
N MET A 36 -8.59 -3.13 -8.98
CA MET A 36 -8.99 -4.37 -8.30
C MET A 36 -8.21 -5.58 -8.83
N ARG A 37 -7.96 -5.63 -10.14
CA ARG A 37 -7.21 -6.71 -10.79
C ARG A 37 -5.76 -6.76 -10.30
N THR A 38 -5.09 -5.61 -10.25
CA THR A 38 -3.72 -5.49 -9.73
C THR A 38 -3.63 -5.98 -8.29
N TYR A 39 -4.59 -5.59 -7.45
CA TYR A 39 -4.66 -6.03 -6.06
C TYR A 39 -4.81 -7.57 -5.93
N GLN A 40 -5.68 -8.15 -6.74
CA GLN A 40 -5.88 -9.61 -6.78
C GLN A 40 -4.64 -10.35 -7.29
N ASP A 41 -4.01 -9.87 -8.34
CA ASP A 41 -2.80 -10.48 -8.90
C ASP A 41 -1.65 -10.46 -7.88
N TRP A 42 -1.55 -9.43 -7.03
CA TRP A 42 -0.59 -9.39 -5.92
C TRP A 42 -0.91 -10.39 -4.81
N ARG A 43 -2.19 -10.55 -4.44
CA ARG A 43 -2.61 -11.55 -3.44
C ARG A 43 -2.35 -12.99 -3.89
N LEU A 44 -2.58 -13.28 -5.17
CA LEU A 44 -2.39 -14.59 -5.77
C LEU A 44 -0.90 -14.86 -6.12
N GLY A 45 -0.09 -13.80 -6.23
CA GLY A 45 1.32 -13.90 -6.62
C GLY A 45 1.54 -13.96 -8.14
N ASN A 46 0.52 -13.65 -8.95
CA ASN A 46 0.61 -13.57 -10.41
C ASN A 46 1.48 -12.39 -10.87
N SER A 47 1.53 -11.34 -10.07
CA SER A 47 2.48 -10.23 -10.21
C SER A 47 2.94 -9.77 -8.83
N LYS A 48 3.99 -8.96 -8.78
CA LYS A 48 4.57 -8.47 -7.52
C LYS A 48 4.61 -6.93 -7.56
N PRO A 49 4.27 -6.24 -6.47
CA PRO A 49 4.55 -4.81 -6.38
C PRO A 49 6.07 -4.61 -6.43
N GLN A 50 6.52 -3.85 -7.43
CA GLN A 50 7.93 -3.58 -7.66
C GLN A 50 8.48 -2.68 -6.53
N ALA A 51 9.79 -2.77 -6.26
CA ALA A 51 10.49 -2.06 -5.17
C ALA A 51 10.11 -2.42 -3.72
N VAL A 52 9.01 -3.14 -3.47
CA VAL A 52 8.57 -3.52 -2.11
C VAL A 52 9.66 -4.22 -1.28
N PRO A 53 10.37 -5.25 -1.78
CA PRO A 53 11.40 -5.92 -0.98
C PRO A 53 12.55 -4.99 -0.55
N ALA A 54 12.98 -4.08 -1.43
CA ALA A 54 14.05 -3.13 -1.13
C ALA A 54 13.60 -2.11 -0.07
N ILE A 55 12.37 -1.59 -0.19
CA ILE A 55 11.79 -0.65 0.78
C ILE A 55 11.68 -1.30 2.17
N PHE A 56 11.12 -2.51 2.27
CA PHE A 56 11.00 -3.19 3.56
C PHE A 56 12.35 -3.55 4.16
N LYS A 57 13.33 -3.94 3.34
CA LYS A 57 14.69 -4.19 3.81
C LYS A 57 15.28 -2.93 4.43
N MET A 58 15.21 -1.79 3.73
CA MET A 58 15.72 -0.51 4.25
C MET A 58 14.98 -0.05 5.52
N LEU A 59 13.65 -0.24 5.59
CA LEU A 59 12.89 0.07 6.81
C LEU A 59 13.29 -0.80 8.00
N GLY A 60 13.65 -2.06 7.76
CA GLY A 60 14.06 -3.00 8.81
C GLY A 60 15.48 -2.77 9.35
N GLU A 61 16.30 -1.95 8.68
CA GLU A 61 17.64 -1.54 9.18
C GLU A 61 17.55 -0.36 10.16
N LEU A 62 16.39 0.30 10.26
CA LEU A 62 16.16 1.42 11.16
C LEU A 62 15.77 0.92 12.56
N ASP A 63 16.08 1.72 13.59
CA ASP A 63 15.45 1.53 14.88
C ASP A 63 13.94 1.84 14.84
N GLU A 64 13.24 1.51 15.93
CA GLU A 64 11.79 1.64 15.99
C GLU A 64 11.31 3.09 15.80
N GLU A 65 11.99 4.06 16.41
CA GLU A 65 11.60 5.47 16.36
C GLU A 65 11.78 6.04 14.95
N ASP A 66 12.92 5.76 14.32
CA ASP A 66 13.23 6.21 12.97
C ASP A 66 12.35 5.50 11.93
N MET A 67 12.09 4.20 12.08
CA MET A 67 11.16 3.47 11.24
C MET A 67 9.76 4.13 11.26
N ILE A 68 9.22 4.41 12.44
CA ILE A 68 7.91 5.05 12.59
C ILE A 68 7.90 6.45 11.96
N ARG A 69 8.96 7.23 12.18
CA ARG A 69 9.10 8.58 11.61
C ARG A 69 9.12 8.55 10.07
N VAL A 70 9.90 7.65 9.48
CA VAL A 70 10.02 7.49 8.03
C VAL A 70 8.70 7.03 7.42
N ILE A 71 8.03 6.03 8.01
CA ILE A 71 6.71 5.55 7.54
C ILE A 71 5.69 6.69 7.54
N LYS A 72 5.61 7.49 8.61
CA LYS A 72 4.70 8.65 8.70
C LYS A 72 5.01 9.70 7.62
N LYS A 73 6.29 9.97 7.35
CA LYS A 73 6.73 10.92 6.31
C LYS A 73 6.34 10.43 4.91
N ILE A 74 6.64 9.17 4.58
CA ILE A 74 6.27 8.55 3.29
C ILE A 74 4.75 8.58 3.12
N SER A 75 3.99 8.16 4.13
CA SER A 75 2.54 8.14 4.07
C SER A 75 1.93 9.53 3.84
N LYS A 76 2.51 10.59 4.41
CA LYS A 76 2.09 11.97 4.12
C LYS A 76 2.39 12.36 2.67
N GLY A 77 3.58 12.04 2.15
CA GLY A 77 3.96 12.36 0.77
C GLY A 77 3.02 11.72 -0.27
N LEU A 78 2.64 10.46 -0.07
CA LEU A 78 1.72 9.74 -0.96
C LEU A 78 0.28 10.29 -0.98
N CYS A 79 -0.08 11.15 -0.01
CA CYS A 79 -1.38 11.81 0.05
C CYS A 79 -1.42 13.15 -0.73
N VAL A 80 -0.27 13.78 -1.00
CA VAL A 80 -0.20 15.11 -1.64
C VAL A 80 -0.40 15.05 -3.16
N ASP A 81 0.04 13.98 -3.82
CA ASP A 81 -0.02 13.86 -5.29
C ASP A 81 -1.42 13.62 -5.88
N LYS A 82 -2.43 13.30 -5.04
CA LYS A 82 -3.78 12.97 -5.52
C LYS A 82 -4.68 14.19 -5.74
N ALA A 83 -4.39 15.34 -5.12
CA ALA A 83 -5.24 16.52 -5.23
C ALA A 83 -5.05 17.32 -6.53
N ASP A 84 -3.93 17.14 -7.23
CA ASP A 84 -3.56 18.00 -8.38
C ASP A 84 -3.97 17.43 -9.75
N LYS A 85 -4.34 16.14 -9.83
CA LYS A 85 -4.68 15.49 -11.11
C LYS A 85 -6.14 15.62 -11.54
N ASP A 86 -7.04 15.98 -10.64
CA ASP A 86 -8.46 16.19 -10.96
C ASP A 86 -8.77 17.63 -11.43
N GLY A 87 -7.80 18.55 -11.36
CA GLY A 87 -7.95 19.95 -11.79
C GLY A 87 -7.45 20.30 -13.19
N LYS A 88 -6.87 19.35 -13.95
CA LYS A 88 -6.21 19.64 -15.23
C LYS A 88 -6.55 18.65 -16.34
N ARG A 89 -7.85 18.47 -16.61
CA ARG A 89 -8.36 17.99 -17.90
C ARG A 89 -9.63 18.75 -18.28
N SER A 90 -9.48 20.04 -18.56
CA SER A 90 -10.37 20.73 -19.50
C SER A 90 -9.63 21.95 -20.04
N SER A 91 -9.16 21.84 -21.29
CA SER A 91 -8.75 22.87 -22.25
C SER A 91 -7.66 22.28 -23.13
N GLY A 92 -8.06 21.82 -24.33
CA GLY A 92 -7.22 21.20 -25.35
C GLY A 92 -8.10 20.51 -26.36
#